data_AF-A0A533X546-F1
#
_entry.id   AF-A0A533X546-F1
#
_cell.length_a   1.000
_cell.length_b   1.000
_cell.length_c   1.000
_cell.angle_alpha   90.00
_cell.angle_beta   90.00
_cell.angle_gamma   90.00
#
_symmetry.space_group_name_H-M   'P 1'
#
loop_
_entity.id
_entity.type
_entity.pdbx_description
1 polymer ?
#
loop_
_entity_poly.entity_id
_entity_poly.type
_entity_poly.pdbx_seq_one_letter_code
_entity_poly.pdbx_strand_id
1 'polypeptide(L)'
;TLAAEEDPYEGLMVNMHGRGLYNKRHRTDLAMKRVPIGREEKVAVNRLVRESERLRKRLMKRLVADSRYKNLVSDDQVWANYCLLQAFDRISLHLCWKGLIPYGVQHVPTGYRKGEETSVNLTPESDGSVRLSPYPFKQSQFEVSVTGCLVPMKKYETDEEYRESYYRGERVELKFRLT
;
A
#
# COMPACT_ATOMS: atom_id res chain seq x y z
N THR A 1 -9.36 8.54 -12.10
CA THR A 1 -9.68 7.39 -11.24
C THR A 1 -10.80 7.84 -10.34
N LEU A 2 -11.75 6.96 -10.03
CA LEU A 2 -12.87 7.24 -9.11
C LEU A 2 -12.36 7.88 -7.80
N ALA A 3 -11.24 7.39 -7.27
CA ALA A 3 -10.59 7.95 -6.08
C ALA A 3 -10.28 9.46 -6.18
N ALA A 4 -9.86 9.98 -7.34
CA ALA A 4 -9.53 11.41 -7.49
C ALA A 4 -10.76 12.33 -7.61
N GLU A 5 -11.92 11.74 -7.94
CA GLU A 5 -13.20 12.43 -7.97
C GLU A 5 -13.74 12.59 -6.54
N GLU A 6 -13.64 11.54 -5.72
CA GLU A 6 -13.96 11.55 -4.29
C GLU A 6 -12.97 12.43 -3.49
N ASP A 7 -11.68 12.16 -3.58
CA ASP A 7 -10.65 12.92 -2.87
C ASP A 7 -9.34 13.12 -3.69
N PRO A 8 -8.89 14.36 -3.90
CA PRO A 8 -7.70 14.62 -4.71
C PRO A 8 -6.40 14.07 -4.12
N TYR A 9 -6.30 13.93 -2.80
CA TYR A 9 -5.11 13.41 -2.13
C TYR A 9 -5.05 11.88 -2.25
N GLU A 10 -6.18 11.20 -2.03
CA GLU A 10 -6.29 9.77 -2.29
C GLU A 10 -5.97 9.44 -3.76
N GLY A 11 -6.58 10.19 -4.68
CA GLY A 11 -6.29 10.07 -6.10
C GLY A 11 -4.81 10.24 -6.45
N LEU A 12 -4.10 11.12 -5.72
CA LEU A 12 -2.66 11.33 -5.88
C LEU A 12 -1.87 10.11 -5.41
N MET A 13 -2.18 9.59 -4.22
CA MET A 13 -1.52 8.40 -3.64
C MET A 13 -1.70 7.18 -4.53
N VAL A 14 -2.93 6.90 -4.97
CA VAL A 14 -3.26 5.78 -5.86
C VAL A 14 -2.52 5.91 -7.20
N ASN A 15 -2.48 7.12 -7.77
CA ASN A 15 -1.76 7.37 -9.02
C ASN A 15 -0.24 7.17 -8.86
N MET A 16 0.34 7.61 -7.74
CA MET A 16 1.76 7.41 -7.45
C MET A 16 2.10 5.93 -7.24
N HIS A 17 1.27 5.20 -6.50
CA HIS A 17 1.40 3.77 -6.25
C HIS A 17 1.30 2.95 -7.54
N GLY A 18 0.24 3.14 -8.33
CA GLY A 18 0.03 2.41 -9.58
C GLY A 18 1.16 2.64 -10.59
N ARG A 19 1.62 3.89 -10.73
CA ARG A 19 2.81 4.19 -11.55
C ARG A 19 4.09 3.54 -10.98
N GLY A 20 4.19 3.47 -9.65
CA GLY A 20 5.26 2.82 -8.90
C GLY A 20 5.54 1.40 -9.39
N LEU A 21 4.51 0.65 -9.77
CA LEU A 21 4.63 -0.73 -10.24
C LEU A 21 5.51 -0.86 -11.51
N TYR A 22 5.57 0.18 -12.33
CA TYR A 22 6.35 0.17 -13.58
C TYR A 22 7.79 0.69 -13.42
N ASN A 23 8.14 1.24 -12.25
CA ASN A 23 9.44 1.88 -12.03
C ASN A 23 10.12 1.45 -10.71
N LYS A 24 9.89 0.20 -10.27
CA LYS A 24 10.44 -0.36 -9.03
C LYS A 24 10.06 0.47 -7.80
N ARG A 25 8.79 0.86 -7.72
CA ARG A 25 8.23 1.68 -6.64
C ARG A 25 8.98 3.00 -6.46
N HIS A 26 9.33 3.64 -7.57
CA HIS A 26 10.20 4.83 -7.57
C HIS A 26 11.55 4.58 -6.86
N ARG A 27 12.10 3.37 -7.02
CA ARG A 27 13.35 2.86 -6.45
C ARG A 27 13.35 2.56 -4.95
N THR A 28 12.19 2.60 -4.28
CA THR A 28 12.10 2.18 -2.86
C THR A 28 12.11 0.65 -2.68
N ASP A 29 12.01 -0.11 -3.77
CA ASP A 29 12.12 -1.57 -3.77
C ASP A 29 12.97 -2.04 -4.96
N LEU A 30 14.28 -2.13 -4.73
CA LEU A 30 15.23 -2.55 -5.77
C LEU A 30 15.12 -4.05 -6.11
N ALA A 31 14.63 -4.85 -5.15
CA ALA A 31 14.42 -6.29 -5.27
C ALA A 31 13.18 -6.62 -6.12
N MET A 32 12.25 -5.68 -6.27
CA MET A 32 11.11 -5.81 -7.18
C MET A 32 11.58 -6.16 -8.60
N LYS A 33 11.21 -7.36 -9.05
CA LYS A 33 11.37 -7.76 -10.45
C LYS A 33 10.48 -6.89 -11.31
N ARG A 34 11.02 -6.38 -12.42
CA ARG A 34 10.20 -5.67 -13.41
C ARG A 34 9.22 -6.67 -14.01
N VAL A 35 7.96 -6.27 -14.10
CA VAL A 35 6.96 -6.99 -14.89
C VAL A 35 7.48 -7.03 -16.34
N PRO A 36 7.65 -8.22 -16.95
CA PRO A 36 7.96 -8.32 -18.37
C PRO A 36 6.80 -7.69 -19.15
N ILE A 37 7.10 -6.66 -19.95
CA ILE A 37 6.12 -6.00 -20.80
C ILE A 37 6.45 -6.40 -22.23
N GLY A 38 5.50 -7.01 -22.93
CA GLY A 38 5.63 -7.33 -24.35
C GLY A 38 5.76 -6.08 -25.20
N ARG A 39 6.15 -6.26 -26.47
CA ARG A 39 6.44 -5.13 -27.36
C ARG A 39 5.20 -4.27 -27.63
N GLU A 40 4.04 -4.90 -27.74
CA GLU A 40 2.77 -4.24 -28.04
C GLU A 40 2.24 -3.48 -26.81
N GLU A 41 2.31 -4.09 -25.63
CA GLU A 41 1.85 -3.47 -24.38
C GLU A 41 2.75 -2.30 -23.96
N LYS A 42 4.01 -2.27 -24.41
CA LYS A 42 4.95 -1.18 -24.10
C LYS A 42 4.42 0.19 -24.53
N VAL A 43 3.68 0.27 -25.63
CA VAL A 43 3.06 1.52 -26.08
C VAL A 43 1.99 1.97 -25.07
N ALA A 44 1.12 1.06 -24.65
CA ALA A 44 0.07 1.33 -23.68
C ALA A 44 0.65 1.71 -22.30
N VAL A 45 1.66 0.98 -21.81
CA VAL A 45 2.32 1.29 -20.53
C VAL A 45 3.01 2.65 -20.58
N ASN A 46 3.73 2.97 -21.66
CA ASN A 46 4.37 4.29 -21.80
C ASN A 46 3.34 5.43 -21.82
N ARG A 47 2.19 5.21 -22.47
CA ARG A 47 1.07 6.16 -22.46
C ARG A 47 0.53 6.34 -21.03
N LEU A 48 0.25 5.23 -20.33
CA LEU A 48 -0.22 5.25 -18.95
C LEU A 48 0.75 6.01 -18.04
N VAL A 49 2.05 5.74 -18.11
CA VAL A 49 3.06 6.44 -17.29
C VAL A 49 3.06 7.96 -17.57
N ARG A 50 2.93 8.38 -18.83
CA ARG A 50 2.83 9.81 -19.20
C ARG A 50 1.54 10.45 -18.67
N GLU A 51 0.42 9.75 -18.78
CA GLU A 51 -0.88 10.20 -18.27
C GLU A 51 -0.87 10.31 -16.75
N SER A 52 -0.28 9.35 -16.04
CA SER A 52 -0.09 9.39 -14.58
C SER A 52 0.75 10.58 -14.13
N GLU A 53 1.79 10.96 -14.86
CA GLU A 53 2.57 12.17 -14.56
C GLU A 53 1.77 13.46 -14.75
N ARG A 54 0.97 13.53 -15.82
CA ARG A 54 0.07 14.67 -16.06
C ARG A 54 -0.99 14.77 -14.96
N LEU A 55 -1.57 13.64 -14.56
CA LEU A 55 -2.54 13.57 -13.47
C LEU A 55 -1.91 14.01 -12.14
N ARG A 56 -0.70 13.54 -11.82
CA ARG A 56 0.04 13.96 -10.61
C ARG A 56 0.17 15.48 -10.55
N LYS A 57 0.65 16.10 -11.64
CA LYS A 57 0.82 17.57 -11.71
C LYS A 57 -0.51 18.31 -11.53
N ARG A 58 -1.59 17.81 -12.13
CA ARG A 58 -2.93 18.40 -11.98
C ARG A 58 -3.45 18.30 -10.54
N LEU A 59 -3.32 17.12 -9.91
CA LEU A 59 -3.76 16.90 -8.54
C LEU A 59 -2.96 17.74 -7.55
N MET A 60 -1.62 17.81 -7.70
CA MET A 60 -0.79 18.70 -6.88
C MET A 60 -1.24 20.16 -6.95
N LYS A 61 -1.54 20.67 -8.15
CA LYS A 61 -2.07 22.04 -8.31
C LYS A 61 -3.40 22.24 -7.58
N ARG A 62 -4.32 21.27 -7.70
CA ARG A 62 -5.62 21.30 -7.00
C ARG A 62 -5.44 21.28 -5.48
N LEU A 63 -4.55 20.43 -4.98
CA LEU A 63 -4.28 20.27 -3.55
C LEU A 63 -3.64 21.52 -2.93
N VAL A 64 -2.70 22.16 -3.63
CA VAL A 64 -2.09 23.42 -3.18
C VAL A 64 -3.13 24.56 -3.09
N ALA A 65 -4.12 24.56 -3.99
CA ALA A 65 -5.21 25.54 -3.96
C ALA A 65 -6.31 25.21 -2.93
N ASP A 66 -6.37 23.98 -2.41
CA ASP A 66 -7.39 23.54 -1.46
C ASP A 66 -6.97 23.87 -0.02
N SER A 67 -7.78 24.67 0.68
CA SER A 67 -7.53 25.07 2.07
C SER A 67 -7.33 23.90 3.04
N ARG A 68 -7.95 22.74 2.77
CA ARG A 68 -7.82 21.52 3.58
C ARG A 68 -6.43 20.89 3.47
N TYR A 69 -5.79 21.04 2.30
CA TYR A 69 -4.58 20.31 1.95
C TYR A 69 -3.34 21.18 1.78
N LYS A 70 -3.47 22.49 1.55
CA LYS A 70 -2.36 23.38 1.18
C LYS A 70 -1.12 23.31 2.09
N ASN A 71 -1.29 22.98 3.38
CA ASN A 71 -0.21 22.87 4.36
C ASN A 71 0.29 21.41 4.59
N LEU A 72 -0.24 20.46 3.83
CA LEU A 72 -0.02 19.00 3.98
C LEU A 72 0.53 18.36 2.69
N VAL A 73 0.84 19.16 1.68
CA VAL A 73 1.19 18.69 0.33
C VAL A 73 2.50 19.27 -0.19
N SER A 74 3.47 19.53 0.69
CA SER A 74 4.84 19.72 0.24
C SER A 74 5.35 18.45 -0.47
N ASP A 75 6.33 18.60 -1.36
CA ASP A 75 6.89 17.44 -2.07
C ASP A 75 7.44 16.38 -1.09
N ASP A 76 8.07 16.80 0.02
CA ASP A 76 8.58 15.89 1.04
C ASP A 76 7.45 15.19 1.82
N GLN A 77 6.36 15.89 2.14
CA GLN A 77 5.19 15.29 2.80
C GLN A 77 4.51 14.24 1.92
N VAL A 78 4.28 14.59 0.65
CA VAL A 78 3.70 13.67 -0.34
C VAL A 78 4.60 12.46 -0.55
N TRP A 79 5.91 12.66 -0.63
CA TRP A 79 6.87 11.58 -0.78
C TRP A 79 6.90 10.65 0.43
N ALA A 80 6.97 11.20 1.65
CA ALA A 80 6.93 10.41 2.88
C ALA A 80 5.64 9.58 2.97
N ASN A 81 4.48 10.18 2.71
CA ASN A 81 3.21 9.45 2.75
C ASN A 81 3.12 8.35 1.66
N TYR A 82 3.69 8.59 0.47
CA TYR A 82 3.87 7.54 -0.53
C TYR A 82 4.75 6.40 0.00
N CYS A 83 5.92 6.70 0.59
CA CYS A 83 6.81 5.68 1.15
C CYS A 83 6.13 4.89 2.29
N LEU A 84 5.34 5.55 3.12
CA LEU A 84 4.58 4.89 4.19
C LEU A 84 3.55 3.91 3.61
N LEU A 85 2.80 4.32 2.58
CA LEU A 85 1.90 3.43 1.84
C LEU A 85 2.66 2.23 1.27
N GLN A 86 3.83 2.45 0.66
CA GLN A 86 4.66 1.35 0.12
C GLN A 86 5.14 0.39 1.20
N ALA A 87 5.48 0.91 2.39
CA ALA A 87 5.95 0.09 3.50
C ALA A 87 4.84 -0.89 3.94
N PHE A 88 3.64 -0.38 4.19
CA PHE A 88 2.50 -1.21 4.59
C PHE A 88 2.04 -2.17 3.50
N ASP A 89 2.03 -1.76 2.24
CA ASP A 89 1.73 -2.64 1.11
C ASP A 89 2.71 -3.81 1.03
N ARG A 90 4.01 -3.55 1.19
CA ARG A 90 5.05 -4.61 1.18
C ARG A 90 4.93 -5.55 2.38
N ILE A 91 4.64 -5.01 3.57
CA ILE A 91 4.39 -5.82 4.77
C ILE A 91 3.18 -6.74 4.54
N SER A 92 2.07 -6.18 4.04
CA SER A 92 0.85 -6.93 3.76
C SER A 92 1.09 -8.03 2.73
N LEU A 93 1.73 -7.71 1.60
CA LEU A 93 2.07 -8.70 0.57
C LEU A 93 2.99 -9.80 1.10
N HIS A 94 3.93 -9.46 1.98
CA HIS A 94 4.79 -10.47 2.60
C HIS A 94 3.99 -11.44 3.48
N LEU A 95 3.21 -10.89 4.42
CA LEU A 95 2.41 -11.67 5.37
C LEU A 95 1.35 -12.53 4.67
N CYS A 96 0.67 -12.00 3.65
CA CYS A 96 -0.45 -12.68 2.99
C CYS A 96 -0.01 -13.67 1.91
N TRP A 97 1.20 -13.54 1.34
CA TRP A 97 1.58 -14.27 0.13
C TRP A 97 2.89 -15.06 0.23
N LYS A 98 3.81 -14.69 1.13
CA LYS A 98 5.11 -15.36 1.29
C LYS A 98 5.19 -16.25 2.52
N GLY A 99 4.23 -16.13 3.43
CA GLY A 99 4.21 -16.83 4.70
C GLY A 99 5.10 -16.18 5.77
N LEU A 100 5.17 -16.82 6.93
CA LEU A 100 5.88 -16.32 8.10
C LEU A 100 7.39 -16.61 8.01
N ILE A 101 8.11 -15.85 7.17
CA ILE A 101 9.57 -15.88 7.05
C ILE A 101 10.18 -14.48 7.30
N PRO A 102 11.47 -14.36 7.68
CA PRO A 102 12.11 -13.06 7.89
C PRO A 102 12.07 -12.15 6.64
N TYR A 103 11.81 -10.86 6.84
CA TYR A 103 11.74 -9.88 5.74
C TYR A 103 12.10 -8.47 6.18
N GLY A 104 12.73 -7.69 5.30
CA GLY A 104 13.12 -6.31 5.56
C GLY A 104 12.46 -5.33 4.59
N VAL A 105 11.90 -4.26 5.13
CA VAL A 105 11.34 -3.14 4.38
C VAL A 105 12.23 -1.92 4.60
N GLN A 106 12.80 -1.41 3.52
CA GLN A 106 13.64 -0.21 3.52
C GLN A 106 12.83 1.03 3.17
N HIS A 107 13.40 2.22 3.43
CA HIS A 107 12.81 3.52 3.14
C HIS A 107 11.47 3.77 3.86
N VAL A 108 11.36 3.27 5.09
CA VAL A 108 10.20 3.52 5.95
C VAL A 108 10.37 4.91 6.56
N PRO A 109 9.50 5.89 6.28
CA PRO A 109 9.67 7.25 6.77
C PRO A 109 9.50 7.31 8.29
N THR A 110 10.38 8.05 8.96
CA THR A 110 10.27 8.37 10.41
C THR A 110 9.82 9.80 10.66
N GLY A 111 9.73 10.60 9.60
CA GLY A 111 9.27 11.98 9.61
C GLY A 111 8.98 12.48 8.21
N TYR A 112 8.70 13.79 8.11
CA TYR A 112 8.36 14.45 6.86
C TYR A 112 9.53 15.15 6.19
N ARG A 113 10.73 15.17 6.81
CA ARG A 113 11.89 15.75 6.14
C ARG A 113 12.56 14.71 5.26
N LYS A 114 13.05 15.17 4.11
CA LYS A 114 13.80 14.31 3.19
C LYS A 114 14.97 13.60 3.89
N GLY A 115 15.03 12.28 3.76
CA GLY A 115 16.07 11.44 4.34
C GLY A 115 15.79 10.97 5.77
N GLU A 116 14.70 11.41 6.41
CA GLU A 116 14.24 10.83 7.68
C GLU A 116 13.53 9.50 7.41
N GLU A 117 14.34 8.43 7.29
CA GLU A 117 13.87 7.09 7.01
C GLU A 117 14.65 6.02 7.78
N THR A 118 14.05 4.84 7.92
CA THR A 118 14.63 3.66 8.56
C THR A 118 14.31 2.39 7.76
N SER A 119 14.84 1.27 8.23
CA SER A 119 14.42 -0.06 7.79
C SER A 119 13.62 -0.74 8.91
N VAL A 120 12.50 -1.37 8.54
CA VAL A 120 11.69 -2.20 9.44
C VAL A 120 11.88 -3.66 9.07
N ASN A 121 12.32 -4.47 10.03
CA ASN A 121 12.51 -5.89 9.90
C ASN A 121 11.37 -6.66 10.55
N LEU A 122 10.90 -7.68 9.87
CA LEU A 122 9.88 -8.62 10.31
C LEU A 122 10.57 -9.93 10.68
N THR A 123 10.40 -10.36 11.92
CA THR A 123 10.93 -11.63 12.44
C THR A 123 9.76 -12.49 12.91
N PRO A 124 9.47 -13.61 12.25
CA PRO A 124 8.50 -14.59 12.73
C PRO A 124 8.95 -15.21 14.05
N GLU A 125 7.99 -15.44 14.94
CA GLU A 125 8.19 -16.14 16.20
C GLU A 125 7.55 -17.55 16.14
N SER A 126 7.91 -18.41 17.09
CA SER A 126 7.44 -19.79 17.13
C SER A 126 5.94 -19.93 17.43
N ASP A 127 5.32 -18.91 18.02
CA ASP A 127 3.88 -18.86 18.32
C ASP A 127 3.02 -18.35 17.15
N GLY A 128 3.64 -18.09 15.99
CA GLY A 128 2.97 -17.56 14.81
C GLY A 128 2.82 -16.04 14.79
N SER A 129 3.29 -15.34 15.82
CA SER A 129 3.38 -13.87 15.81
C SER A 129 4.55 -13.39 14.94
N VAL A 130 4.55 -12.10 14.60
CA VAL A 130 5.64 -11.45 13.85
C VAL A 130 6.06 -10.20 14.59
N ARG A 131 7.33 -10.14 14.96
CA ARG A 131 7.95 -8.98 15.58
C ARG A 131 8.43 -8.00 14.52
N LEU A 132 8.08 -6.73 14.69
CA LEU A 132 8.57 -5.62 13.86
C LEU A 132 9.66 -4.85 14.60
N SER A 133 10.78 -4.57 13.95
CA SER A 133 11.88 -3.78 14.52
C SER A 133 12.44 -2.76 13.50
N PRO A 134 12.39 -1.44 13.79
CA PRO A 134 11.82 -0.83 14.99
C PRO A 134 10.30 -1.00 15.04
N TYR A 135 9.77 -1.02 16.26
CA TYR A 135 8.32 -1.09 16.48
C TYR A 135 7.66 0.23 16.00
N PRO A 136 6.65 0.17 15.11
CA PRO A 136 6.21 1.34 14.36
C PRO A 136 5.16 2.20 15.09
N PHE A 137 4.67 1.76 16.25
CA PHE A 137 3.63 2.46 16.98
C PHE A 137 4.18 3.13 18.25
N LYS A 138 3.54 4.24 18.62
CA LYS A 138 3.91 4.97 19.84
C LYS A 138 3.54 4.20 21.11
N GLN A 139 2.41 3.49 21.07
CA GLN A 139 1.92 2.68 22.18
C GLN A 139 2.55 1.29 22.11
N SER A 140 3.18 0.87 23.21
CA SER A 140 3.80 -0.47 23.32
C SER A 140 2.79 -1.60 23.17
N GLN A 141 1.50 -1.36 23.42
CA GLN A 141 0.46 -2.34 23.18
C GLN A 141 -0.88 -1.68 22.86
N PHE A 142 -1.64 -2.27 21.94
CA PHE A 142 -3.04 -1.93 21.70
C PHE A 142 -3.77 -3.08 21.01
N GLU A 143 -5.10 -3.06 21.07
CA GLU A 143 -5.95 -4.00 20.36
C GLU A 143 -6.60 -3.32 19.17
N VAL A 144 -6.67 -4.04 18.05
CA VAL A 144 -7.41 -3.64 16.87
C VAL A 144 -8.40 -4.74 16.53
N SER A 145 -9.56 -4.35 16.03
CA SER A 145 -10.51 -5.30 15.46
C SER A 145 -10.83 -4.96 14.02
N VAL A 146 -11.05 -6.00 13.23
CA VAL A 146 -11.45 -5.88 11.83
C VAL A 146 -12.61 -6.84 11.58
N THR A 147 -13.53 -6.43 10.71
CA THR A 147 -14.63 -7.29 10.28
C THR A 147 -14.13 -8.26 9.21
N GLY A 148 -14.15 -9.55 9.53
CA GLY A 148 -13.93 -10.64 8.60
C GLY A 148 -15.23 -11.16 7.98
N CYS A 149 -15.08 -11.99 6.95
CA CYS A 149 -16.18 -12.74 6.34
C CYS A 149 -15.81 -14.22 6.32
N LEU A 150 -16.65 -15.07 6.89
CA LEU A 150 -16.49 -16.52 6.74
C LEU A 150 -16.97 -16.93 5.35
N VAL A 151 -16.05 -17.50 4.56
CA VAL A 151 -16.33 -18.00 3.21
C VAL A 151 -15.98 -19.49 3.18
N PRO A 152 -16.90 -20.37 2.75
CA PRO A 152 -16.61 -21.79 2.63
C PRO A 152 -15.37 -22.06 1.77
N MET A 153 -14.45 -22.86 2.30
CA MET A 153 -13.24 -23.28 1.60
C MET A 153 -13.59 -24.41 0.62
N LYS A 154 -14.08 -24.01 -0.55
CA LYS A 154 -14.43 -24.91 -1.66
C LYS A 154 -13.96 -24.32 -2.99
N LYS A 155 -13.94 -25.16 -4.03
CA LYS A 155 -13.85 -24.65 -5.40
C LYS A 155 -15.17 -23.97 -5.77
N TYR A 156 -15.06 -22.78 -6.34
CA TYR A 156 -16.16 -22.05 -6.95
C TYR A 156 -16.03 -22.16 -8.46
N GLU A 157 -17.14 -22.37 -9.16
CA GLU A 157 -17.10 -22.55 -10.63
C GLU A 157 -17.08 -21.20 -11.36
N THR A 158 -17.53 -20.13 -10.72
CA THR A 158 -17.48 -18.76 -11.25
C THR A 158 -17.11 -17.74 -10.19
N ASP A 159 -16.62 -16.59 -10.63
CA ASP A 159 -16.37 -15.43 -9.76
C ASP A 159 -17.67 -14.94 -9.10
N GLU A 160 -18.79 -14.95 -9.83
CA GLU A 160 -20.11 -14.57 -9.32
C GLU A 160 -20.56 -15.47 -8.16
N GLU A 161 -20.39 -16.80 -8.28
CA GLU A 161 -20.71 -17.73 -7.20
C GLU A 161 -19.87 -17.42 -5.93
N TYR A 162 -18.58 -17.14 -6.11
CA TYR A 162 -17.71 -16.73 -5.00
C TYR A 162 -18.17 -15.41 -4.38
N ARG A 163 -18.50 -14.40 -5.20
CA ARG A 163 -18.99 -13.10 -4.72
C ARG A 163 -20.28 -13.25 -3.92
N GLU A 164 -21.24 -14.03 -4.42
CA GLU A 164 -22.49 -14.29 -3.68
C GLU A 164 -22.22 -14.96 -2.32
N SER A 165 -21.34 -15.96 -2.30
CA SER A 165 -20.91 -16.63 -1.05
C SER A 165 -20.27 -15.65 -0.08
N TYR A 166 -19.37 -14.78 -0.57
CA TYR A 166 -18.75 -13.72 0.22
C TYR A 166 -19.76 -12.70 0.74
N TYR A 167 -20.75 -12.29 -0.05
CA TYR A 167 -21.72 -11.29 0.39
C TYR A 167 -22.72 -11.85 1.41
N ARG A 168 -23.07 -13.14 1.30
CA ARG A 168 -23.96 -13.84 2.25
C ARG A 168 -23.24 -14.43 3.47
N GLY A 169 -21.91 -14.51 3.43
CA GLY A 169 -21.11 -15.07 4.51
C GLY A 169 -21.30 -14.32 5.83
N GLU A 170 -21.19 -15.06 6.93
CA GLU A 170 -21.25 -14.50 8.27
C GLU A 170 -20.14 -13.46 8.48
N ARG A 171 -20.52 -12.29 9.00
CA ARG A 171 -19.58 -11.24 9.38
C ARG A 171 -19.10 -11.52 10.80
N VAL A 172 -17.80 -11.70 10.95
CA VAL A 172 -17.17 -12.00 12.24
C VAL A 172 -16.22 -10.88 12.63
N GLU A 173 -16.08 -10.63 13.93
CA GLU A 173 -15.05 -9.71 14.43
C GLU A 173 -13.76 -10.48 14.69
N LEU A 174 -12.67 -10.06 14.05
CA LEU A 174 -11.33 -10.59 14.30
C LEU A 174 -10.57 -9.58 15.16
N LYS A 175 -10.11 -10.01 16.34
CA LYS A 175 -9.35 -9.17 17.28
C LYS A 175 -7.88 -9.53 17.25
N PHE A 176 -7.04 -8.51 17.15
CA PHE A 176 -5.60 -8.63 17.14
C PHE A 176 -5.02 -7.76 18.24
N ARG A 177 -4.09 -8.34 19.00
CA ARG A 177 -3.30 -7.61 19.98
C ARG A 177 -1.92 -7.36 19.39
N LEU A 178 -1.51 -6.11 19.33
CA LEU A 178 -0.17 -5.70 18.93
C LEU A 178 0.60 -5.34 20.20
N THR A 179 1.79 -5.90 20.35
CA THR A 179 2.70 -5.75 21.50
C THR A 179 4.15 -5.66 21.04
#